data_AF-A0A9D1DTB6-F1
#
_entry.id   AF-A0A9D1DTB6-F1
#
_cell.length_a   1.000
_cell.length_b   1.000
_cell.length_c   1.000
_cell.angle_alpha   90.00
_cell.angle_beta   90.00
_cell.angle_gamma   90.00
#
_symmetry.space_group_name_H-M   'P 1'
#
loop_
_entity.id
_entity.type
_entity.pdbx_description
1 polymer ?
#
loop_
_entity_poly.entity_id
_entity_poly.type
_entity_poly.pdbx_seq_one_letter_code
_entity_poly.pdbx_strand_id
1 'polypeptide(L)'
;MYQNKITLTPQEILEKDFKIDTRGYRLKEVDQFLDVIIGDYEQFFAIIDSLEKEKAELLREIMALKQDLRNAKMNVEIARKSTDTTEVSNLDILRRLSQLEKEVYGRDDN
;
A
#
# COMPACT_ATOMS: atom_id res chain seq x y z
N MET A 1 -13.76 -0.90 12.27
CA MET A 1 -14.36 0.39 12.62
C MET A 1 -14.32 0.53 14.14
N TYR A 2 -13.31 1.21 14.67
CA TYR A 2 -13.13 1.40 16.13
C TYR A 2 -13.87 2.63 16.68
N GLN A 3 -14.47 3.44 15.79
CA GLN A 3 -15.23 4.66 16.14
C GLN A 3 -16.42 4.42 17.09
N ASN A 4 -16.89 3.17 17.26
CA ASN A 4 -17.95 2.83 18.22
C ASN A 4 -17.46 2.40 19.62
N LYS A 5 -16.15 2.53 19.93
CA LYS A 5 -15.62 2.15 21.26
C LYS A 5 -15.35 3.32 22.20
N ILE A 6 -15.18 4.54 21.68
CA ILE A 6 -14.91 5.70 22.52
C ILE A 6 -16.26 6.30 22.93
N THR A 7 -16.57 6.18 24.22
CA THR A 7 -17.89 6.54 24.78
C THR A 7 -17.97 7.99 25.24
N LEU A 8 -16.83 8.68 25.31
CA LEU A 8 -16.72 10.05 25.81
C LEU A 8 -15.80 10.86 24.90
N THR A 9 -16.23 12.06 24.56
CA THR A 9 -15.41 13.07 23.90
C THR A 9 -14.77 14.01 24.92
N PRO A 10 -13.66 14.69 24.59
CA PRO A 10 -13.02 15.65 25.50
C PRO A 10 -14.02 16.76 25.93
N GLN A 11 -14.89 17.16 25.00
CA GLN A 11 -15.93 18.15 25.26
C GLN A 11 -17.00 17.64 26.23
N GLU A 12 -17.46 16.39 26.08
CA GLU A 12 -18.41 15.79 27.03
C GLU A 12 -17.81 15.60 28.43
N ILE A 13 -16.48 15.44 28.56
CA ILE A 13 -15.79 15.39 29.85
C ILE A 13 -15.73 16.78 30.48
N LEU A 14 -15.46 17.82 29.67
CA LEU A 14 -15.42 19.22 30.12
C LEU A 14 -16.79 19.72 30.58
N GLU A 15 -17.86 19.38 29.85
CA GLU A 15 -19.24 19.80 30.16
C GLU A 15 -19.89 18.92 31.25
N LYS A 16 -19.14 17.98 31.86
CA LYS A 16 -19.70 17.02 32.80
C LYS A 16 -19.88 17.61 34.19
N ASP A 17 -21.14 17.92 34.54
CA ASP A 17 -21.50 18.30 35.90
C ASP A 17 -21.73 17.07 36.81
N PHE A 18 -21.00 17.03 37.93
CA PHE A 18 -21.16 16.03 38.97
C PHE A 18 -22.06 16.52 40.10
N LYS A 19 -22.96 15.65 40.58
CA LYS A 19 -23.76 15.94 41.77
C LYS A 19 -22.88 15.89 43.02
N ILE A 20 -23.01 16.89 43.87
CA ILE A 20 -22.27 17.00 45.12
C ILE A 20 -22.99 16.17 46.19
N ASP A 21 -22.27 15.24 46.81
CA ASP A 21 -22.74 14.47 47.97
C ASP A 21 -21.87 14.79 49.20
N THR A 22 -22.48 14.69 50.38
CA THR A 22 -21.88 14.91 51.71
C THR A 22 -20.68 14.01 52.01
N ARG A 23 -20.50 12.92 51.27
CA ARG A 23 -19.32 12.03 51.30
C ARG A 23 -18.68 11.88 49.91
N GLY A 24 -18.56 12.98 49.16
CA GLY A 24 -17.97 13.00 47.83
C GLY A 24 -16.48 13.35 47.80
N TYR A 25 -15.89 13.23 46.59
CA TYR A 25 -14.57 13.77 46.29
C TYR A 25 -14.59 15.30 46.27
N ARG A 26 -13.43 15.92 46.52
CA ARG A 26 -13.29 17.38 46.43
C ARG A 26 -13.33 17.80 44.96
N LEU A 27 -14.22 18.73 44.61
CA LEU A 27 -14.41 19.20 43.22
C LEU A 27 -13.09 19.60 42.58
N LYS A 28 -12.25 20.38 43.28
CA LYS A 28 -10.93 20.81 42.76
C LYS A 28 -10.00 19.65 42.38
N GLU A 29 -10.00 18.56 43.14
CA GLU A 29 -9.16 17.39 42.83
C GLU A 29 -9.72 16.62 41.64
N VAL A 30 -11.05 16.57 41.51
CA VAL A 30 -11.73 15.99 40.35
C VAL A 30 -11.44 16.82 39.11
N ASP A 31 -11.62 18.14 39.15
CA ASP A 31 -11.38 19.04 38.02
C ASP A 31 -9.93 18.93 37.52
N GLN A 32 -8.94 18.99 38.42
CA GLN A 32 -7.53 18.81 38.04
C GLN A 32 -7.26 17.45 37.39
N PHE A 33 -7.94 16.40 37.83
CA PHE A 33 -7.81 15.08 37.24
C PHE A 33 -8.50 14.99 35.87
N LEU A 34 -9.66 15.64 35.70
CA LEU A 34 -10.36 15.73 34.42
C LEU A 34 -9.58 16.55 33.40
N ASP A 35 -8.89 17.62 33.80
CA ASP A 35 -8.02 18.40 32.91
C ASP A 35 -6.91 17.53 32.28
N VAL A 36 -6.30 16.65 33.08
CA VAL A 36 -5.28 15.70 32.58
C VAL A 36 -5.91 14.67 31.63
N ILE A 37 -7.08 14.13 31.99
CA ILE A 37 -7.80 13.18 31.13
C ILE A 37 -8.18 13.82 29.80
N ILE A 38 -8.65 15.06 29.80
CA ILE A 38 -9.00 15.80 28.58
C ILE A 38 -7.75 15.91 27.67
N GLY A 39 -6.61 16.31 28.24
CA GLY A 39 -5.35 16.40 27.49
C GLY A 39 -4.89 15.05 26.92
N ASP A 40 -5.05 13.96 27.67
CA ASP A 40 -4.74 12.61 27.17
C ASP A 40 -5.69 12.19 26.05
N TYR A 41 -6.98 12.48 26.15
CA TYR A 41 -7.93 12.20 25.08
C TYR A 41 -7.59 12.95 23.80
N GLU A 42 -7.27 14.25 23.87
CA GLU A 42 -6.81 15.02 22.71
C GLU A 42 -5.55 14.42 22.07
N GLN A 43 -4.58 14.01 22.89
CA GLN A 43 -3.38 13.33 22.40
C GLN A 43 -3.71 11.99 21.74
N PHE A 44 -4.62 11.20 22.32
CA PHE A 44 -5.06 9.94 21.69
C PHE A 44 -5.70 10.18 20.34
N PHE A 45 -6.57 11.19 20.19
CA PHE A 45 -7.14 11.54 18.89
C PHE A 45 -6.05 11.93 17.89
N ALA A 46 -5.08 12.77 18.29
CA ALA A 46 -3.97 13.15 17.42
C ALA A 46 -3.12 11.96 16.97
N ILE A 47 -2.84 11.01 17.87
CA ILE A 47 -2.10 9.79 17.56
C ILE A 47 -2.89 8.89 16.62
N ILE A 48 -4.19 8.71 16.87
CA ILE A 48 -5.07 7.91 15.99
C ILE A 48 -5.10 8.52 14.59
N ASP A 49 -5.31 9.83 14.47
CA ASP A 49 -5.32 10.53 13.19
C ASP A 49 -3.97 10.40 12.46
N SER A 50 -2.85 10.50 13.20
CA SER A 50 -1.52 10.30 12.64
C SER A 50 -1.35 8.88 12.11
N LEU A 51 -1.74 7.87 12.88
CA LEU A 51 -1.67 6.46 12.49
C LEU A 51 -2.57 6.15 11.30
N GLU A 52 -3.78 6.73 11.24
CA GLU A 52 -4.68 6.57 10.11
C GLU A 52 -4.11 7.22 8.84
N LYS A 53 -3.48 8.39 8.95
CA LYS A 53 -2.77 9.03 7.83
C LYS A 53 -1.61 8.18 7.34
N GLU A 54 -0.74 7.72 8.25
CA GLU A 54 0.40 6.87 7.90
C GLU A 54 -0.07 5.57 7.22
N LYS A 55 -1.11 4.93 7.76
CA LYS A 55 -1.71 3.75 7.13
C LYS A 55 -2.24 4.06 5.73
N ALA A 56 -2.89 5.21 5.53
CA ALA A 56 -3.40 5.60 4.23
C ALA A 56 -2.27 5.89 3.23
N GLU A 57 -1.16 6.45 3.67
CA GLU A 57 0.04 6.67 2.86
C GLU A 57 0.72 5.36 2.48
N LEU A 58 0.95 4.47 3.44
CA LEU A 58 1.51 3.14 3.20
C LEU A 58 0.64 2.32 2.23
N LEU A 59 -0.69 2.39 2.37
CA LEU A 59 -1.60 1.73 1.43
C LEU A 59 -1.50 2.33 0.02
N ARG A 60 -1.36 3.65 -0.10
CA ARG A 60 -1.12 4.31 -1.39
C ARG A 60 0.19 3.86 -2.02
N GLU A 61 1.26 3.79 -1.24
CA GLU A 61 2.58 3.34 -1.71
C GLU A 61 2.54 1.86 -2.14
N ILE A 62 1.90 0.99 -1.36
CA ILE A 62 1.68 -0.41 -1.75
C ILE A 62 0.90 -0.52 -3.06
N MET A 63 -0.13 0.32 -3.25
CA MET A 63 -0.89 0.33 -4.51
C MET A 63 -0.04 0.78 -5.69
N ALA A 64 0.76 1.84 -5.52
CA ALA A 64 1.69 2.34 -6.54
C ALA A 64 2.73 1.27 -6.91
N LEU A 65 3.42 0.70 -5.93
CA LEU A 65 4.40 -0.38 -6.14
C LEU A 65 3.79 -1.61 -6.80
N LYS A 66 2.55 -1.99 -6.43
CA LYS A 66 1.83 -3.08 -7.11
C LYS A 66 1.51 -2.75 -8.57
N GLN A 67 1.20 -1.49 -8.89
CA GLN A 67 0.98 -1.06 -10.27
C GLN A 67 2.29 -1.09 -11.06
N ASP A 68 3.38 -0.59 -10.49
CA ASP A 68 4.70 -0.61 -11.13
C ASP A 68 5.20 -2.03 -11.37
N LEU A 69 4.99 -2.94 -10.42
CA LEU A 69 5.29 -4.35 -10.60
C LEU A 69 4.48 -4.98 -11.74
N ARG A 70 3.19 -4.64 -11.87
CA ARG A 70 2.36 -5.12 -12.99
C ARG A 70 2.87 -4.59 -14.32
N ASN A 71 3.19 -3.29 -14.39
CA ASN A 71 3.72 -2.66 -15.59
C ASN A 71 5.08 -3.27 -15.98
N ALA A 72 5.98 -3.46 -15.00
CA ALA A 72 7.28 -4.09 -15.23
C ALA A 72 7.14 -5.54 -15.70
N LYS A 73 6.22 -6.33 -15.12
CA LYS A 73 5.93 -7.69 -15.57
C LYS A 73 5.40 -7.73 -17.00
N MET A 74 4.47 -6.85 -17.36
CA MET A 74 3.99 -6.72 -18.74
C MET A 74 5.12 -6.35 -19.70
N ASN A 75 5.98 -5.41 -19.34
CA ASN A 75 7.11 -5.01 -20.17
C ASN A 75 8.12 -6.16 -20.38
N VAL A 76 8.38 -6.95 -19.33
CA VAL A 76 9.25 -8.14 -19.42
C VAL A 76 8.61 -9.23 -20.30
N GLU A 77 7.29 -9.44 -20.20
CA GLU A 77 6.59 -10.42 -21.02
C GLU A 77 6.55 -10.02 -22.51
N ILE A 78 6.34 -8.73 -22.78
CA ILE A 78 6.43 -8.16 -24.14
C ILE A 78 7.85 -8.31 -24.67
N ALA A 79 8.87 -7.96 -23.88
CA ALA A 79 10.26 -8.11 -24.26
C ALA A 79 10.60 -9.57 -24.59
N ARG A 80 10.20 -10.53 -23.75
CA ARG A 80 10.40 -11.97 -24.00
C ARG A 80 9.70 -12.46 -25.26
N LYS A 81 8.44 -12.08 -25.48
CA LYS A 81 7.74 -12.42 -26.73
C LYS A 81 8.43 -11.82 -27.96
N SER A 82 9.00 -10.62 -27.87
CA SER A 82 9.75 -10.03 -28.97
C SER A 82 11.10 -10.71 -29.22
N THR A 83 11.79 -11.19 -28.18
CA THR A 83 13.00 -12.01 -28.38
C THR A 83 12.65 -13.38 -28.96
N ASP A 84 11.61 -14.06 -28.45
CA ASP A 84 11.18 -15.36 -28.96
C ASP A 84 10.75 -15.28 -30.44
N THR A 85 10.02 -14.23 -30.84
CA THR A 85 9.65 -14.05 -32.25
C THR A 85 10.85 -13.74 -33.14
N THR A 86 11.82 -12.98 -32.63
CA THR A 86 13.06 -12.65 -33.35
C THR A 86 13.96 -13.89 -33.49
N GLU A 87 14.09 -14.69 -32.43
CA GLU A 87 14.85 -15.95 -32.44
C GLU A 87 14.21 -17.00 -33.36
N VAL A 88 12.89 -17.15 -33.32
CA VAL A 88 12.15 -18.04 -34.25
C VAL A 88 12.34 -17.58 -35.71
N SER A 89 12.25 -16.27 -35.97
CA SER A 89 12.50 -15.73 -37.32
C SER A 89 13.94 -15.95 -37.78
N ASN A 90 14.92 -15.80 -36.89
CA ASN A 90 16.33 -16.02 -37.22
C ASN A 90 16.62 -17.49 -37.51
N LEU A 91 16.02 -18.42 -36.76
CA LEU A 91 16.10 -19.86 -37.02
C LEU A 91 15.51 -20.25 -38.38
N ASP A 92 14.38 -19.65 -38.77
CA ASP A 92 13.77 -19.89 -40.08
C ASP A 92 14.62 -19.35 -41.24
N ILE A 93 15.28 -18.18 -41.05
CA ILE A 93 16.24 -17.64 -42.02
C ILE A 93 17.42 -18.59 -42.19
N LEU A 94 17.99 -19.11 -41.10
CA LEU A 94 19.10 -20.07 -41.14
C LEU A 94 18.70 -21.39 -41.81
N ARG A 95 17.50 -21.91 -41.54
CA ARG A 95 17.00 -23.14 -42.18
C ARG A 95 16.80 -22.93 -43.69
N ARG A 96 16.30 -21.76 -44.10
CA ARG A 96 16.13 -21.40 -45.51
C ARG A 96 17.47 -21.20 -46.21
N LEU A 97 18.43 -20.55 -45.56
CA LEU A 97 19.81 -20.41 -46.04
C LEU A 97 20.46 -21.80 -46.20
N SER A 98 20.35 -22.68 -45.22
CA SER A 98 20.90 -24.04 -45.30
C SER A 98 20.27 -24.86 -46.43
N GLN A 99 18.97 -24.70 -46.69
CA GLN A 99 18.30 -25.33 -47.84
C GLN A 99 18.79 -24.75 -49.17
N LEU A 100 18.96 -23.43 -49.25
CA LEU A 100 19.53 -22.77 -50.43
C LEU A 100 20.98 -23.18 -50.67
N GLU A 101 21.81 -23.24 -49.63
CA GLU A 101 23.18 -23.73 -49.70
C GLU A 101 23.21 -25.18 -50.17
N LYS A 102 22.32 -26.03 -49.68
CA LYS A 102 22.22 -27.42 -50.14
C LYS A 102 21.79 -27.53 -51.60
N GLU A 103 20.87 -26.69 -52.07
CA GLU A 103 20.43 -26.68 -53.48
C GLU A 103 21.48 -26.10 -54.43
N VAL A 104 22.28 -25.15 -53.95
CA VAL A 104 23.35 -24.48 -54.72
C VAL A 104 24.61 -25.35 -54.74
N TYR A 105 25.12 -25.77 -53.57
CA TYR A 105 26.34 -26.58 -53.46
C TYR A 105 26.12 -28.07 -53.70
N GLY A 106 24.90 -28.60 -53.51
CA GLY A 106 24.60 -30.01 -53.80
C GLY A 106 24.47 -30.35 -55.29
N ARG A 107 24.49 -29.34 -56.18
CA ARG A 107 24.53 -29.53 -57.64
C ARG A 107 25.94 -29.48 -58.23
N ASP A 108 26.93 -28.99 -57.48
CA ASP A 108 28.31 -28.83 -57.95
C ASP A 108 29.25 -30.02 -57.60
N ASP A 109 28.75 -31.03 -56.87
CA ASP A 109 29.48 -32.27 -56.54
C ASP A 109 29.12 -33.46 -57.47
N ASN A 110 29.02 -33.22 -58.79
CA ASN A 110 28.87 -34.30 -59.78
C ASN A 110 29.75 -34.10 -61.01
#